data_AF-A0ABD0Q292-F1
#
_entry.id   AF-A0ABD0Q292-F1
#
_cell.length_a   1.000
_cell.length_b   1.000
_cell.length_c   1.000
_cell.angle_alpha   90.00
_cell.angle_beta   90.00
_cell.angle_gamma   90.00
#
_symmetry.space_group_name_H-M   'P 1'
#
loop_
_entity.id
_entity.type
_entity.pdbx_description
1 polymer ?
#
loop_
_entity_poly.entity_id
_entity_poly.type
_entity_poly.pdbx_seq_one_letter_code
_entity_poly.pdbx_strand_id
1 'polypeptide(L)' 'MTHPHPTGFLGAVAAALFTSYAVQRRPITTWGLGLLKEACPVAKTFVQSAGYAVLETVSDWDYFTGEWK' A
#
# COMPACT_ATOMS: atom_id res chain seq x y z
N MET A 1 -6.62 -11.14 -6.66
CA MET A 1 -7.25 -12.48 -6.63
C MET A 1 -8.62 -12.51 -5.93
N THR A 2 -8.93 -11.67 -4.93
CA THR A 2 -10.33 -11.53 -4.40
C THR A 2 -10.74 -10.09 -4.07
N HIS A 3 -9.78 -9.18 -3.85
CA HIS A 3 -10.02 -7.77 -3.54
C HIS A 3 -9.34 -6.85 -4.57
N PRO A 4 -9.89 -6.70 -5.79
CA PRO A 4 -9.30 -5.89 -6.86
C PRO A 4 -9.61 -4.39 -6.69
N HIS A 5 -9.50 -3.86 -5.46
CA HIS A 5 -9.73 -2.46 -5.13
C HIS A 5 -8.57 -1.97 -4.23
N PRO A 6 -8.05 -0.73 -4.41
CA PRO A 6 -6.89 -0.24 -3.67
C PRO A 6 -7.04 -0.32 -2.15
N THR A 7 -8.20 0.06 -1.62
CA THR A 7 -8.51 -0.10 -0.18
C THR A 7 -8.30 -1.53 0.34
N GLY A 8 -8.61 -2.54 -0.49
CA GLY A 8 -8.46 -3.95 -0.11
C GLY A 8 -7.02 -4.42 -0.22
N PHE A 9 -6.41 -4.34 -1.41
CA PHE A 9 -5.07 -4.91 -1.61
C PHE A 9 -3.96 -4.11 -0.93
N LEU A 10 -4.13 -2.80 -0.71
CA LEU A 10 -3.16 -2.01 0.09
C LEU A 10 -3.18 -2.41 1.56
N GLY A 11 -4.30 -2.93 2.07
CA GLY A 11 -4.35 -3.60 3.37
C GLY A 11 -3.44 -4.82 3.43
N ALA A 12 -3.39 -5.63 2.36
CA ALA A 12 -2.45 -6.75 2.26
C ALA A 12 -0.99 -6.30 2.18
N VAL A 13 -0.71 -5.20 1.45
CA VAL A 13 0.63 -4.57 1.43
C VAL A 13 1.04 -4.12 2.82
N ALA A 14 0.16 -3.42 3.55
CA ALA A 14 0.43 -2.95 4.90
C ALA A 14 0.72 -4.12 5.86
N ALA A 15 -0.09 -5.17 5.83
CA ALA A 15 0.10 -6.36 6.67
C ALA A 15 1.47 -7.02 6.41
N ALA A 16 1.79 -7.30 5.15
CA ALA A 16 3.07 -7.92 4.78
C ALA A 16 4.28 -7.04 5.13
N LEU A 17 4.18 -5.72 4.87
CA LEU A 17 5.23 -4.75 5.17
C LEU A 17 5.51 -4.68 6.68
N PHE A 18 4.47 -4.59 7.49
CA PHE A 18 4.62 -4.45 8.95
C PHE A 18 5.13 -5.74 9.58
N THR A 19 4.71 -6.91 9.09
CA THR A 19 5.33 -8.18 9.49
C THR A 19 6.83 -8.19 9.15
N SER A 20 7.22 -7.73 7.97
CA SER A 20 8.64 -7.62 7.58
C SER A 20 9.42 -6.64 8.48
N TYR A 21 8.82 -5.48 8.79
CA TYR A 21 9.42 -4.50 9.70
C TYR A 21 9.58 -5.04 11.13
N ALA A 22 8.63 -5.84 11.61
CA ALA A 22 8.70 -6.52 12.89
C ALA A 22 9.86 -7.51 12.95
N VAL A 23 10.02 -8.35 11.91
CA VAL A 23 11.15 -9.30 11.78
C VAL A 23 12.50 -8.55 11.82
N GLN A 24 12.57 -7.39 11.18
CA GLN A 24 13.76 -6.53 11.14
C GLN A 24 13.94 -5.66 12.39
N ARG A 25 13.04 -5.75 13.37
CA ARG A 25 13.04 -4.94 14.61
C ARG A 25 13.08 -3.42 14.34
N ARG A 26 12.43 -2.97 13.27
CA ARG A 26 12.30 -1.53 12.99
C ARG A 26 11.42 -0.86 14.06
N PRO A 27 11.73 0.37 14.52
CA PRO A 27 10.90 1.07 15.49
C PRO A 27 9.45 1.21 15.00
N ILE A 28 8.47 0.79 15.80
CA ILE A 28 7.05 0.76 15.41
C ILE A 28 6.51 2.13 14.97
N THR A 29 7.04 3.20 15.56
CA THR A 29 6.71 4.59 15.23
C THR A 29 7.09 5.00 13.80
N THR A 30 7.91 4.21 13.10
CA THR A 30 8.31 4.47 11.71
C THR A 30 7.45 3.74 10.66
N TRP A 31 6.58 2.82 11.09
CA TRP A 31 5.93 1.89 10.17
C TRP A 31 4.91 2.58 9.26
N GLY A 32 4.05 3.43 9.82
CA GLY A 32 3.07 4.20 9.05
C GLY A 32 3.74 5.14 8.03
N LEU A 33 4.86 5.76 8.42
CA LEU A 33 5.66 6.58 7.50
C LEU A 33 6.19 5.74 6.33
N GLY A 34 6.76 4.56 6.61
CA GLY A 34 7.23 3.64 5.57
C GLY A 34 6.12 3.16 4.63
N LEU A 35 4.91 2.89 5.16
CA LEU A 35 3.75 2.55 4.33
C LEU A 35 3.40 3.70 3.38
N LEU A 36 3.21 4.91 3.90
CA LEU A 36 2.73 6.05 3.11
C LEU A 36 3.78 6.62 2.15
N LYS A 37 5.04 6.68 2.56
CA LYS A 37 6.11 7.37 1.82
C LYS A 37 6.92 6.45 0.93
N GLU A 38 6.96 5.16 1.23
CA GLU A 38 7.79 4.20 0.47
C GLU A 38 6.91 3.16 -0.23
N ALA A 39 6.11 2.39 0.51
CA ALA A 39 5.40 1.23 -0.04
C ALA A 39 4.25 1.60 -0.97
N CYS A 40 3.39 2.55 -0.60
CA CYS A 40 2.27 2.99 -1.44
C CYS A 40 2.73 3.54 -2.80
N PRO A 41 3.74 4.44 -2.90
CA PRO A 41 4.28 4.87 -4.19
C PRO A 41 4.81 3.72 -5.05
N VAL A 42 5.54 2.76 -4.45
CA VAL A 42 6.06 1.58 -5.17
C VAL A 42 4.91 0.72 -5.69
N ALA A 43 3.87 0.47 -4.87
CA ALA A 43 2.69 -0.28 -5.28
C ALA A 43 1.93 0.41 -6.41
N LYS A 44 1.82 1.74 -6.38
CA LYS A 44 1.15 2.52 -7.44
C LYS A 44 1.88 2.40 -8.78
N THR A 45 3.21 2.49 -8.77
CA THR A 45 4.05 2.27 -9.96
C THR A 45 3.87 0.86 -10.53
N PHE A 46 3.76 -0.16 -9.66
CA PHE A 46 3.47 -1.53 -10.09
C PHE A 46 2.08 -1.65 -10.75
N VAL A 47 1.04 -1.04 -10.17
CA VAL A 47 -0.30 -1.05 -10.77
C VAL A 47 -0.28 -0.40 -12.16
N GLN A 48 0.41 0.74 -12.30
CA GLN A 48 0.53 1.44 -13.58
C GLN A 48 1.27 0.61 -14.63
N SER A 49 2.35 -0.10 -14.25
CA SER A 49 3.10 -0.94 -15.18
C SER A 49 2.40 -2.25 -15.53
N ALA A 50 1.60 -2.81 -14.61
CA ALA A 50 0.81 -4.01 -14.84
C ALA A 50 -0.33 -3.81 -15.85
N GLY A 51 -0.77 -2.56 -16.05
CA GLY A 51 -1.68 -2.19 -17.14
C GLY A 51 -3.13 -2.65 -16.99
N TYR A 52 -3.52 -3.16 -15.82
CA TYR A 52 -4.89 -3.64 -15.55
C TYR A 52 -5.67 -2.67 -14.65
N ALA A 53 -6.87 -2.27 -15.07
CA ALA A 53 -7.79 -1.39 -14.32
C ALA A 53 -7.09 -0.16 -13.71
N VAL A 54 -6.13 0.42 -14.44
CA VAL A 54 -5.22 1.43 -13.91
C VAL A 54 -5.97 2.70 -13.52
N LEU A 55 -6.94 3.13 -14.34
CA LEU A 55 -7.68 4.37 -14.12
C LEU A 55 -8.52 4.27 -12.85
N GLU A 56 -9.30 3.19 -12.72
CA GLU A 56 -10.16 2.93 -11.56
C GLU A 56 -9.34 2.74 -10.29
N THR A 57 -8.24 1.99 -10.38
CA THR A 57 -7.38 1.75 -9.21
C THR A 57 -6.69 3.04 -8.74
N VAL A 58 -6.25 3.89 -9.67
CA VAL A 58 -5.56 5.13 -9.34
C VAL A 58 -6.53 6.21 -8.84
N SER A 59 -7.78 6.24 -9.32
CA SER A 59 -8.78 7.20 -8.84
C SER A 59 -9.16 6.97 -7.38
N ASP A 60 -9.24 5.71 -6.96
CA ASP A 60 -9.68 5.35 -5.60
C ASP A 60 -8.51 5.23 -4.61
N TRP A 61 -7.30 5.53 -5.06
CA TRP A 61 -6.06 5.36 -4.29
C TRP A 61 -6.02 6.23 -3.03
N ASP A 62 -6.55 7.45 -3.13
CA ASP A 62 -6.40 8.47 -2.10
C ASP A 62 -7.20 8.14 -0.84
N TYR A 63 -8.27 7.35 -0.93
CA TYR A 63 -9.04 6.92 0.24
C TYR A 63 -8.17 6.18 1.25
N PHE A 64 -7.48 5.12 0.81
CA PHE A 64 -6.61 4.35 1.70
C PHE A 64 -5.49 5.22 2.27
N THR A 65 -4.81 6.00 1.43
CA THR A 65 -3.68 6.83 1.91
C THR A 65 -4.13 8.00 2.78
N GLY A 66 -5.40 8.42 2.68
CA GLY A 66 -6.01 9.43 3.54
C GLY A 66 -6.26 8.89 4.94
N GLU A 67 -6.87 7.71 5.07
CA GLU A 67 -7.19 7.08 6.37
C GLU A 67 -5.94 6.66 7.17
N TRP A 68 -4.80 6.52 6.50
CA TRP A 68 -3.52 6.16 7.14
C TRP A 68 -2.63 7.35 7.51
N LYS A 69 -3.00 8.58 7.13
CA LYS A 69 -2.30 9.81 7.53
C LYS A 69 -2.74 10.26 8.91
#